data_AF-A0A4S4M732-F1
#
_entry.id   AF-A0A4S4M732-F1
#
_cell.length_a   1.000
_cell.length_b   1.000
_cell.length_c   1.000
_cell.angle_alpha   90.00
_cell.angle_beta   90.00
_cell.angle_gamma   90.00
#
_symmetry.space_group_name_H-M   'P 1'
#
loop_
_entity.id
_entity.type
_entity.pdbx_description
1 polymer ?
#
loop_
_entity_poly.entity_id
_entity_poly.type
_entity_poly.pdbx_seq_one_letter_code
_entity_poly.pdbx_strand_id
1 'polypeptide(L)'
;MQLGCIVPARYMLLGVYFQIPRSALVQSPIRIGMTRLLHLAALGLALREFGVQGMRSTCTLEASGGDDAPAFVRAIRTCDTIVIPQHTTISVATRMDMTGVSNKHISVQGTVKFTDDIPYWTGSTFWILGGKNIILDGGGTLDGNGQAWYDSFASNSSLVRPIMLTILNGTDVMVQNIHEVNGPNWNNLVYQSKNIVYDNININAKSTSKNTAKNTDGWDTYRSDNVVIKNSVINNGDDCVSFKPNSTNILVTNLMCNGSHGISVGSLGQYAGVYDIVQNVASINITMSNAQNGARIKAWAGPGVGSGIVKNVTFQDFFETNVDNPIIIDQCYETSAEACAEFPSNTYIEDIWFDNISGTSSGSEKTVVASLSCSPDGRCGDINVNNITLSSTMTELTWKNWSITADNAKTKQQSDADSETGARKESMLRPAWQRAALSAFHLSVGAGLAAMIFVGRSRVIRRLHILPTNSPGVPGGKQLFFQGVHNWGATGTVLPLKNAHLFPGRDDTEVIFRLEGARGHWWIGLNGARINGEKVNAKRARDEMLVAWGIKKGSEVQDGIEGRWTAGPIMDNAW
;
A
#
# COMPACT_ATOMS: atom_id res chain seq x y z
N MET A 1 -2.25 7.52 -22.20
CA MET A 1 -3.01 6.29 -22.57
C MET A 1 -4.22 6.26 -21.65
N GLN A 2 -5.36 6.72 -22.19
CA GLN A 2 -6.61 6.96 -21.44
C GLN A 2 -7.16 5.64 -20.88
N LEU A 3 -7.49 5.64 -19.58
CA LEU A 3 -8.15 4.53 -18.89
C LEU A 3 -9.29 5.11 -18.06
N GLY A 4 -10.32 5.60 -18.75
CA GLY A 4 -11.58 6.00 -18.12
C GLY A 4 -12.32 4.76 -17.62
N CYS A 5 -12.56 4.71 -16.31
CA CYS A 5 -13.53 3.78 -15.72
C CYS A 5 -14.92 4.39 -15.85
N ILE A 6 -15.63 4.01 -16.92
CA ILE A 6 -17.07 4.25 -17.03
C ILE A 6 -17.75 3.25 -16.09
N VAL A 7 -18.31 3.72 -14.99
CA VAL A 7 -19.23 2.94 -14.16
C VAL A 7 -20.64 3.14 -14.71
N PRO A 8 -21.30 2.14 -15.31
CA PRO A 8 -22.70 2.24 -15.66
C PRO A 8 -23.55 1.97 -14.41
N ALA A 9 -24.08 3.03 -13.80
CA ALA A 9 -25.13 2.93 -12.80
C ALA A 9 -26.44 2.47 -13.46
N ARG A 10 -26.72 1.17 -13.41
CA ARG A 10 -28.01 0.61 -13.81
C ARG A 10 -28.77 -0.02 -12.65
N TYR A 11 -28.85 0.64 -11.50
CA TYR A 11 -29.81 0.27 -10.45
C TYR A 11 -30.25 1.50 -9.64
N MET A 12 -31.32 2.16 -10.08
CA MET A 12 -32.27 2.86 -9.22
C MET A 12 -33.42 3.37 -10.09
N LEU A 13 -34.57 2.70 -10.04
CA LEU A 13 -35.91 3.27 -10.27
C LEU A 13 -36.96 2.17 -10.12
N LEU A 14 -37.50 2.05 -8.91
CA LEU A 14 -38.87 1.61 -8.66
C LEU A 14 -39.32 2.35 -7.40
N GLY A 15 -39.66 3.63 -7.61
CA GLY A 15 -40.25 4.49 -6.59
C GLY A 15 -41.73 4.14 -6.44
N VAL A 16 -42.10 3.58 -5.30
CA VAL A 16 -43.48 3.56 -4.83
C VAL A 16 -43.73 4.89 -4.12
N TYR A 17 -44.56 5.73 -4.73
CA TYR A 17 -44.98 7.02 -4.20
C TYR A 17 -45.87 6.82 -2.95
N PHE A 18 -45.49 7.40 -1.82
CA PHE A 18 -46.43 7.79 -0.77
C PHE A 18 -46.40 9.30 -0.60
N GLN A 19 -47.56 9.90 -0.85
CA GLN A 19 -47.83 11.32 -0.84
C GLN A 19 -48.37 11.68 0.55
N ILE A 20 -47.68 12.55 1.30
CA ILE A 20 -48.19 13.16 2.54
C ILE A 20 -47.90 14.68 2.49
N PRO A 21 -48.84 15.56 2.89
CA PRO A 21 -48.91 16.94 2.41
C PRO A 21 -48.21 17.97 3.29
N ARG A 22 -47.92 19.11 2.65
CA ARG A 22 -47.41 20.38 3.20
C ARG A 22 -48.35 21.03 4.22
N SER A 23 -47.78 21.57 5.29
CA SER A 23 -48.14 22.82 6.02
C SER A 23 -47.25 22.87 7.29
N ALA A 24 -46.74 23.98 7.84
CA ALA A 24 -46.94 25.41 7.61
C ALA A 24 -45.79 26.24 8.27
N LEU A 25 -45.57 27.46 7.74
CA LEU A 25 -45.29 28.75 8.40
C LEU A 25 -44.12 28.87 9.42
N VAL A 26 -43.01 29.61 9.17
CA VAL A 26 -42.78 31.07 9.00
C VAL A 26 -42.33 31.79 10.30
N GLN A 27 -41.16 32.44 10.19
CA GLN A 27 -40.56 33.57 10.97
C GLN A 27 -40.13 33.31 12.44
N SER A 28 -38.95 33.73 12.93
CA SER A 28 -38.17 34.97 12.73
C SER A 28 -36.73 34.83 13.32
N PRO A 29 -35.80 35.80 13.13
CA PRO A 29 -34.35 35.61 13.34
C PRO A 29 -33.82 36.20 14.66
N ILE A 30 -32.73 35.64 15.19
CA ILE A 30 -31.90 36.28 16.23
C ILE A 30 -30.42 36.17 15.84
N ARG A 31 -29.78 37.34 15.73
CA ARG A 31 -28.32 37.54 15.61
C ARG A 31 -27.65 37.48 17.00
N ILE A 32 -26.30 37.46 16.98
CA ILE A 32 -25.30 37.51 18.07
C ILE A 32 -24.78 36.10 18.39
N GLY A 33 -23.49 35.80 18.43
CA GLY A 33 -22.26 36.57 18.28
C GLY A 33 -21.08 35.59 18.51
N MET A 34 -19.90 35.93 17.96
CA MET A 34 -18.66 35.19 18.14
C MET A 34 -18.29 35.06 19.62
N THR A 35 -17.93 33.87 20.08
CA THR A 35 -16.87 33.71 21.10
C THR A 35 -16.26 32.31 21.05
N ARG A 36 -14.95 32.25 20.84
CA ARG A 36 -14.10 31.08 21.11
C ARG A 36 -14.07 30.81 22.61
N LEU A 37 -14.11 29.54 23.03
CA LEU A 37 -13.35 29.07 24.19
C LEU A 37 -13.24 27.54 24.19
N LEU A 38 -11.99 27.07 24.21
CA LEU A 38 -11.60 25.73 24.63
C LEU A 38 -12.20 25.42 26.00
N HIS A 39 -12.60 24.17 26.26
CA HIS A 39 -12.40 23.50 27.56
C HIS A 39 -12.25 21.99 27.36
N LEU A 40 -11.17 21.46 27.93
CA LEU A 40 -10.80 20.06 28.04
C LEU A 40 -11.74 19.28 28.97
N ALA A 41 -11.83 17.97 28.69
CA ALA A 41 -11.85 16.84 29.62
C ALA A 41 -12.66 16.95 30.94
N ALA A 42 -13.72 16.16 31.04
CA ALA A 42 -13.86 15.07 32.03
C ALA A 42 -15.34 14.67 32.13
N LEU A 43 -15.68 13.42 31.85
CA LEU A 43 -16.71 12.74 32.63
C LEU A 43 -16.35 11.25 32.69
N GLY A 44 -15.82 10.87 33.85
CA GLY A 44 -15.56 9.49 34.22
C GLY A 44 -16.85 8.74 34.56
N LEU A 45 -16.76 7.43 34.33
CA LEU A 45 -17.49 6.30 34.93
C LEU A 45 -18.84 6.59 35.61
N ALA A 46 -19.88 5.98 35.03
CA ALA A 46 -20.90 5.29 35.81
C ALA A 46 -21.06 3.86 35.25
N LEU A 47 -20.36 2.91 35.86
CA LEU A 47 -20.70 1.49 35.79
C LEU A 47 -22.11 1.32 36.38
N ARG A 48 -23.05 0.85 35.57
CA ARG A 48 -24.22 0.14 36.09
C ARG A 48 -24.11 -1.30 35.62
N GLU A 49 -23.77 -2.17 36.57
CA GLU A 49 -24.07 -3.59 36.46
C GLU A 49 -25.59 -3.75 36.38
N PHE A 50 -26.10 -3.90 35.16
CA PHE A 50 -27.37 -4.58 34.94
C PHE A 50 -27.05 -6.01 34.55
N GLY A 51 -27.06 -6.88 35.57
CA GLY A 51 -27.17 -8.31 35.37
C GLY A 51 -28.50 -8.62 34.70
N VAL A 52 -28.45 -8.87 33.40
CA VAL A 52 -29.41 -9.73 32.70
C VAL A 52 -28.58 -10.83 32.05
N GLN A 53 -28.41 -11.93 32.76
CA GLN A 53 -28.02 -13.21 32.16
C GLN A 53 -29.17 -13.70 31.26
N GLY A 54 -29.26 -13.14 30.06
CA GLY A 54 -29.86 -13.84 28.93
C GLY A 54 -28.72 -14.58 28.23
N MET A 55 -28.80 -15.90 28.10
CA MET A 55 -27.87 -16.68 27.26
C MET A 55 -27.82 -16.02 25.87
N ARG A 56 -26.71 -15.35 25.53
CA ARG A 56 -26.45 -14.89 24.15
C ARG A 56 -26.41 -16.15 23.28
N SER A 57 -27.34 -16.25 22.33
CA SER A 57 -27.37 -17.40 21.43
C SER A 57 -26.14 -17.36 20.53
N THR A 58 -25.30 -18.39 20.59
CA THR A 58 -24.09 -18.51 19.77
C THR A 58 -24.29 -19.55 18.68
N CYS A 59 -24.04 -19.15 17.43
CA CYS A 59 -23.98 -20.04 16.27
C CYS A 59 -22.52 -20.18 15.84
N THR A 60 -21.99 -21.41 15.81
CA THR A 60 -20.70 -21.70 15.19
C THR A 60 -20.93 -22.23 13.78
N LEU A 61 -20.31 -21.61 12.79
CA LEU A 61 -20.37 -22.07 11.41
C LEU A 61 -19.31 -23.14 11.16
N GLU A 62 -19.70 -24.14 10.37
CA GLU A 62 -18.83 -25.21 9.86
C GLU A 62 -18.84 -25.16 8.33
N ALA A 63 -17.72 -25.55 7.73
CA ALA A 63 -17.62 -25.64 6.27
C ALA A 63 -18.41 -26.86 5.77
N SER A 64 -19.39 -26.64 4.90
CA SER A 64 -20.18 -27.73 4.29
C SER A 64 -19.45 -28.45 3.16
N GLY A 65 -18.35 -27.87 2.65
CA GLY A 65 -17.72 -28.27 1.39
C GLY A 65 -18.42 -27.74 0.14
N GLY A 66 -19.47 -26.92 0.30
CA GLY A 66 -20.22 -26.25 -0.77
C GLY A 66 -20.44 -24.76 -0.48
N ASP A 67 -21.62 -24.25 -0.80
CA ASP A 67 -21.99 -22.86 -0.49
C ASP A 67 -22.53 -22.72 0.94
N ASP A 68 -21.76 -22.05 1.78
CA ASP A 68 -22.03 -21.82 3.20
C ASP A 68 -22.80 -20.50 3.46
N ALA A 69 -22.96 -19.65 2.43
CA ALA A 69 -23.63 -18.37 2.55
C ALA A 69 -25.06 -18.48 3.14
N PRO A 70 -25.91 -19.45 2.73
CA PRO A 70 -27.25 -19.59 3.31
C PRO A 70 -27.21 -19.96 4.79
N ALA A 71 -26.23 -20.74 5.24
CA ALA A 71 -26.06 -21.09 6.65
C ALA A 71 -25.66 -19.85 7.47
N PHE A 72 -24.76 -19.03 6.94
CA PHE A 72 -24.35 -17.79 7.59
C PHE A 72 -25.51 -16.78 7.67
N VAL A 73 -26.25 -16.58 6.58
CA VAL A 73 -27.43 -15.69 6.55
C VAL A 73 -28.53 -16.18 7.50
N ARG A 74 -28.69 -17.50 7.73
CA ARG A 74 -29.59 -18.00 8.77
C ARG A 74 -29.06 -17.70 10.17
N ALA A 75 -27.78 -17.98 10.42
CA ALA A 75 -27.15 -17.79 11.73
C ALA A 75 -27.24 -16.34 12.22
N ILE A 76 -27.04 -15.35 11.35
CA ILE A 76 -27.14 -13.92 11.72
C ILE A 76 -28.56 -13.51 12.15
N ARG A 77 -29.60 -14.25 11.71
CA ARG A 77 -31.00 -14.00 12.07
C ARG A 77 -31.40 -14.68 13.37
N THR A 78 -30.79 -15.81 13.72
CA THR A 78 -31.18 -16.65 14.86
C THR A 78 -30.28 -16.49 16.09
N CYS A 79 -29.01 -16.14 15.88
CA CYS A 79 -28.01 -16.05 16.93
C CYS A 79 -27.54 -14.61 17.16
N ASP A 80 -27.17 -14.29 18.39
CA ASP A 80 -26.57 -13.00 18.76
C ASP A 80 -25.07 -12.96 18.44
N THR A 81 -24.38 -14.07 18.69
CA THR A 81 -22.97 -14.26 18.35
C THR A 81 -22.82 -15.30 17.27
N ILE A 82 -22.05 -15.00 16.23
CA ILE A 82 -21.77 -15.89 15.11
C ILE A 82 -20.26 -16.07 15.07
N VAL A 83 -19.78 -17.31 15.11
CA VAL A 83 -18.35 -17.61 15.14
C VAL A 83 -18.00 -18.43 13.90
N ILE A 84 -16.98 -17.99 13.17
CA ILE A 84 -16.29 -18.80 12.17
C ILE A 84 -14.96 -19.21 12.80
N PRO A 85 -14.79 -20.45 13.27
CA PRO A 85 -13.63 -20.85 14.06
C PRO A 85 -12.32 -20.73 13.29
N GLN A 86 -11.23 -20.59 14.03
CA GLN A 86 -9.89 -20.71 13.48
C GLN A 86 -9.74 -22.03 12.71
N HIS A 87 -8.97 -22.00 11.62
CA HIS A 87 -8.76 -23.15 10.71
C HIS A 87 -10.00 -23.62 9.95
N THR A 88 -11.13 -22.91 10.05
CA THR A 88 -12.31 -23.14 9.20
C THR A 88 -12.29 -22.18 8.03
N THR A 89 -12.48 -22.69 6.82
CA THR A 89 -12.72 -21.87 5.62
C THR A 89 -14.13 -22.16 5.13
N ILE A 90 -15.03 -21.18 5.25
CA ILE A 90 -16.35 -21.26 4.63
C ILE A 90 -16.28 -20.73 3.21
N SER A 91 -17.01 -21.36 2.29
CA SER A 91 -17.06 -20.96 0.89
C SER A 91 -18.37 -20.24 0.60
N VAL A 92 -18.29 -19.02 0.06
CA VAL A 92 -19.44 -18.17 -0.25
C VAL A 92 -19.60 -18.11 -1.77
N ALA A 93 -20.60 -18.82 -2.28
CA ALA A 93 -20.94 -18.86 -3.71
C ALA A 93 -22.23 -18.09 -4.02
N THR A 94 -22.99 -17.67 -3.02
CA THR A 94 -24.17 -16.81 -3.19
C THR A 94 -24.11 -15.56 -2.32
N ARG A 95 -24.72 -14.47 -2.80
CA ARG A 95 -24.68 -13.16 -2.13
C ARG A 95 -25.23 -13.25 -0.70
N MET A 96 -24.49 -12.67 0.26
CA MET A 96 -24.92 -12.56 1.64
C MET A 96 -25.60 -11.21 1.90
N ASP A 97 -26.92 -11.22 2.08
CA ASP A 97 -27.68 -10.04 2.50
C ASP A 97 -28.06 -10.13 3.99
N MET A 98 -27.31 -9.40 4.80
CA MET A 98 -27.43 -9.35 6.26
C MET A 98 -27.89 -7.97 6.74
N THR A 99 -28.79 -7.35 5.99
CA THR A 99 -29.37 -6.04 6.34
C THR A 99 -30.49 -6.14 7.39
N GLY A 100 -30.72 -5.06 8.14
CA GLY A 100 -31.79 -4.98 9.14
C GLY A 100 -31.59 -5.88 10.37
N VAL A 101 -30.35 -6.25 10.69
CA VAL A 101 -30.04 -7.00 11.92
C VAL A 101 -29.71 -6.03 13.07
N SER A 102 -29.75 -6.50 14.31
CA SER A 102 -29.37 -5.66 15.45
C SER A 102 -28.73 -6.45 16.57
N ASN A 103 -27.82 -5.80 17.30
CA ASN A 103 -27.11 -6.38 18.44
C ASN A 103 -26.39 -7.68 18.08
N LYS A 104 -25.59 -7.64 17.01
CA LYS A 104 -24.89 -8.81 16.48
C LYS A 104 -23.39 -8.72 16.70
N HIS A 105 -22.79 -9.84 17.07
CA HIS A 105 -21.35 -10.02 17.12
C HIS A 105 -20.95 -11.13 16.15
N ILE A 106 -20.18 -10.78 15.13
CA ILE A 106 -19.66 -11.70 14.12
C ILE A 106 -18.16 -11.83 14.36
N SER A 107 -17.72 -12.97 14.88
CA SER A 107 -16.33 -13.30 15.15
C SER A 107 -15.79 -14.23 14.05
N VAL A 108 -15.18 -13.64 13.03
CA VAL A 108 -14.42 -14.32 11.96
C VAL A 108 -13.01 -14.59 12.45
N GLN A 109 -12.74 -15.82 12.91
CA GLN A 109 -11.40 -16.30 13.31
C GLN A 109 -10.75 -17.16 12.21
N GLY A 110 -11.58 -17.78 11.37
CA GLY A 110 -11.18 -18.52 10.18
C GLY A 110 -11.16 -17.66 8.92
N THR A 111 -11.62 -18.22 7.81
CA THR A 111 -11.66 -17.57 6.49
C THR A 111 -13.07 -17.60 5.90
N VAL A 112 -13.53 -16.45 5.40
CA VAL A 112 -14.68 -16.34 4.50
C VAL A 112 -14.11 -16.21 3.09
N LYS A 113 -14.23 -17.25 2.28
CA LYS A 113 -13.70 -17.26 0.90
C LYS A 113 -14.82 -17.13 -0.11
N PHE A 114 -14.78 -16.11 -0.95
CA PHE A 114 -15.75 -15.89 -2.02
C PHE A 114 -15.35 -16.66 -3.28
N THR A 115 -16.32 -17.18 -4.02
CA THR A 115 -16.07 -17.82 -5.32
C THR A 115 -15.82 -16.78 -6.40
N ASP A 116 -15.12 -17.18 -7.45
CA ASP A 116 -14.77 -16.37 -8.63
C ASP A 116 -15.67 -16.67 -9.85
N ASP A 117 -16.93 -17.04 -9.62
CA ASP A 117 -17.94 -17.20 -10.68
C ASP A 117 -18.29 -15.83 -11.27
N ILE A 118 -17.51 -15.41 -12.26
CA ILE A 118 -17.63 -14.09 -12.89
C ILE A 118 -19.03 -13.84 -13.46
N PRO A 119 -19.64 -14.76 -14.24
CA PRO A 119 -21.00 -14.60 -14.72
C PRO A 119 -22.03 -14.37 -13.61
N TYR A 120 -21.96 -15.11 -12.50
CA TYR A 120 -22.91 -14.96 -11.39
C TYR A 120 -22.75 -13.63 -10.65
N TRP A 121 -21.51 -13.24 -10.36
CA TRP A 121 -21.21 -12.11 -9.47
C TRP A 121 -21.18 -10.74 -10.16
N THR A 122 -21.19 -10.69 -11.49
CA THR A 122 -21.12 -9.44 -12.24
C THR A 122 -22.27 -8.50 -11.84
N GLY A 123 -21.93 -7.27 -11.45
CA GLY A 123 -22.93 -6.27 -11.02
C GLY A 123 -23.50 -6.46 -9.61
N SER A 124 -22.84 -7.25 -8.76
CA SER A 124 -23.30 -7.57 -7.39
C SER A 124 -22.35 -7.03 -6.30
N THR A 125 -22.61 -7.41 -5.06
CA THR A 125 -21.73 -7.27 -3.89
C THR A 125 -21.70 -8.63 -3.20
N PHE A 126 -20.54 -9.05 -2.72
CA PHE A 126 -20.38 -10.33 -2.04
C PHE A 126 -21.13 -10.36 -0.70
N TRP A 127 -20.80 -9.41 0.19
CA TRP A 127 -21.37 -9.32 1.52
C TRP A 127 -21.96 -7.93 1.76
N ILE A 128 -23.28 -7.87 1.98
CA ILE A 128 -23.97 -6.68 2.48
C ILE A 128 -24.32 -6.89 3.94
N LEU A 129 -23.78 -6.04 4.81
CA LEU A 129 -24.06 -6.04 6.24
C LEU A 129 -24.74 -4.72 6.62
N GLY A 130 -25.81 -4.76 7.39
CA GLY A 130 -26.58 -3.55 7.68
C GLY A 130 -27.51 -3.68 8.87
N GLY A 131 -27.79 -2.58 9.55
CA GLY A 131 -28.58 -2.57 10.78
C GLY A 131 -27.87 -1.84 11.92
N LYS A 132 -28.16 -2.20 13.17
CA LYS A 132 -27.73 -1.40 14.34
C LYS A 132 -26.91 -2.19 15.35
N ASN A 133 -25.86 -1.58 15.90
CA ASN A 133 -25.04 -2.17 16.97
C ASN A 133 -24.47 -3.54 16.54
N ILE A 134 -23.57 -3.50 15.57
CA ILE A 134 -22.95 -4.70 14.97
C ILE A 134 -21.44 -4.63 15.18
N ILE A 135 -20.85 -5.71 15.64
CA ILE A 135 -19.39 -5.89 15.74
C ILE A 135 -18.99 -7.01 14.80
N LEU A 136 -18.05 -6.74 13.90
CA LEU A 136 -17.37 -7.71 13.05
C LEU A 136 -15.88 -7.73 13.43
N ASP A 137 -15.40 -8.83 13.99
CA ASP A 137 -14.00 -8.98 14.40
C ASP A 137 -13.50 -10.43 14.30
N GLY A 138 -12.39 -10.76 14.94
CA GLY A 138 -11.96 -12.14 15.18
C GLY A 138 -10.55 -12.50 14.69
N GLY A 139 -9.86 -11.60 13.97
CA GLY A 139 -8.50 -11.83 13.48
C GLY A 139 -8.41 -12.68 12.21
N GLY A 140 -9.55 -13.09 11.65
CA GLY A 140 -9.65 -13.95 10.47
C GLY A 140 -9.58 -13.19 9.14
N THR A 141 -9.87 -13.91 8.06
CA THR A 141 -9.66 -13.44 6.68
C THR A 141 -10.96 -13.38 5.88
N LEU A 142 -11.15 -12.30 5.12
CA LEU A 142 -12.06 -12.22 3.98
C LEU A 142 -11.24 -12.35 2.70
N ASP A 143 -11.43 -13.42 1.94
CA ASP A 143 -10.70 -13.70 0.69
C ASP A 143 -11.64 -13.53 -0.51
N GLY A 144 -11.45 -12.42 -1.24
CA GLY A 144 -12.24 -12.04 -2.41
C GLY A 144 -11.95 -12.86 -3.67
N ASN A 145 -10.93 -13.72 -3.66
CA ASN A 145 -10.53 -14.54 -4.80
C ASN A 145 -10.35 -13.74 -6.11
N GLY A 146 -9.75 -12.55 -6.01
CA GLY A 146 -9.74 -11.52 -7.05
C GLY A 146 -8.93 -11.78 -8.32
N GLN A 147 -8.08 -12.82 -8.38
CA GLN A 147 -7.15 -12.98 -9.51
C GLN A 147 -7.87 -13.13 -10.86
N ALA A 148 -8.89 -13.98 -10.93
CA ALA A 148 -9.69 -14.17 -12.14
C ALA A 148 -10.35 -12.85 -12.60
N TRP A 149 -10.72 -12.00 -11.64
CA TRP A 149 -11.32 -10.69 -11.88
C TRP A 149 -10.33 -9.68 -12.43
N TYR A 150 -9.09 -9.66 -11.93
CA TYR A 150 -8.04 -8.77 -12.45
C TYR A 150 -7.72 -9.09 -13.91
N ASP A 151 -7.61 -10.38 -14.24
CA ASP A 151 -7.31 -10.84 -15.59
C ASP A 151 -8.47 -10.57 -16.56
N SER A 152 -9.70 -10.79 -16.10
CA SER A 152 -10.91 -10.54 -16.89
C SER A 152 -11.15 -9.05 -17.13
N PHE A 153 -10.95 -8.20 -16.12
CA PHE A 153 -11.08 -6.75 -16.26
C PHE A 153 -10.02 -6.14 -17.18
N ALA A 154 -8.80 -6.69 -17.16
CA ALA A 154 -7.75 -6.26 -18.10
C ALA A 154 -8.13 -6.52 -19.57
N SER A 155 -8.98 -7.51 -19.83
CA SER A 155 -9.48 -7.86 -21.17
C SER A 155 -10.82 -7.19 -21.49
N ASN A 156 -11.60 -6.80 -20.48
CA ASN A 156 -12.87 -6.09 -20.61
C ASN A 156 -13.02 -5.06 -19.48
N SER A 157 -12.64 -3.82 -19.75
CA SER A 157 -12.73 -2.71 -18.78
C SER A 157 -14.16 -2.29 -18.43
N SER A 158 -15.18 -2.82 -19.13
CA SER A 158 -16.59 -2.59 -18.80
C SER A 158 -17.16 -3.63 -17.83
N LEU A 159 -16.36 -4.63 -17.42
CA LEU A 159 -16.78 -5.66 -16.47
C LEU A 159 -17.04 -5.04 -15.09
N VAL A 160 -18.27 -5.16 -14.61
CA VAL A 160 -18.66 -4.69 -13.27
C VAL A 160 -18.36 -5.78 -12.24
N ARG A 161 -17.35 -5.54 -11.41
CA ARG A 161 -16.82 -6.50 -10.44
C ARG A 161 -17.44 -6.28 -9.05
N PRO A 162 -17.62 -7.33 -8.24
CA PRO A 162 -18.29 -7.21 -6.95
C PRO A 162 -17.46 -6.46 -5.91
N ILE A 163 -18.13 -5.76 -5.01
CA ILE A 163 -17.52 -5.19 -3.79
C ILE A 163 -17.43 -6.30 -2.73
N MET A 164 -16.35 -6.34 -1.95
CA MET A 164 -16.15 -7.41 -0.96
C MET A 164 -17.10 -7.27 0.24
N LEU A 165 -17.07 -6.12 0.92
CA LEU A 165 -17.93 -5.81 2.06
C LEU A 165 -18.61 -4.45 1.87
N THR A 166 -19.93 -4.43 1.92
CA THR A 166 -20.72 -3.19 1.96
C THR A 166 -21.43 -3.08 3.30
N ILE A 167 -21.17 -2.00 4.03
CA ILE A 167 -21.97 -1.59 5.19
C ILE A 167 -23.09 -0.70 4.67
N LEU A 168 -24.30 -1.26 4.57
CA LEU A 168 -25.49 -0.58 4.04
C LEU A 168 -26.48 -0.27 5.15
N ASN A 169 -26.92 0.99 5.27
CA ASN A 169 -27.88 1.40 6.30
C ASN A 169 -27.43 0.95 7.71
N GLY A 170 -26.13 1.03 7.98
CA GLY A 170 -25.52 0.70 9.26
C GLY A 170 -25.63 1.86 10.25
N THR A 171 -25.85 1.56 11.52
CA THR A 171 -25.73 2.52 12.63
C THR A 171 -25.01 1.87 13.79
N ASP A 172 -23.93 2.49 14.28
CA ASP A 172 -23.10 1.93 15.35
C ASP A 172 -22.51 0.57 14.93
N VAL A 173 -21.73 0.57 13.85
CA VAL A 173 -21.06 -0.65 13.33
C VAL A 173 -19.55 -0.53 13.53
N MET A 174 -18.95 -1.57 14.08
CA MET A 174 -17.51 -1.69 14.25
C MET A 174 -16.99 -2.89 13.47
N VAL A 175 -16.01 -2.66 12.60
CA VAL A 175 -15.22 -3.70 11.94
C VAL A 175 -13.79 -3.57 12.45
N GLN A 176 -13.24 -4.63 13.05
CA GLN A 176 -11.90 -4.55 13.62
C GLN A 176 -11.12 -5.85 13.52
N ASN A 177 -9.79 -5.76 13.41
CA ASN A 177 -8.90 -6.92 13.40
C ASN A 177 -9.29 -7.93 12.31
N ILE A 178 -9.42 -7.48 11.06
CA ILE A 178 -9.75 -8.33 9.91
C ILE A 178 -8.66 -8.22 8.85
N HIS A 179 -8.33 -9.35 8.24
CA HIS A 179 -7.52 -9.41 7.02
C HIS A 179 -8.43 -9.47 5.80
N GLU A 180 -8.25 -8.58 4.84
CA GLU A 180 -8.96 -8.57 3.57
C GLU A 180 -7.95 -8.82 2.46
N VAL A 181 -8.13 -9.90 1.72
CA VAL A 181 -7.19 -10.30 0.68
C VAL A 181 -7.89 -10.46 -0.66
N ASN A 182 -7.20 -10.03 -1.71
CA ASN A 182 -7.60 -10.23 -3.09
C ASN A 182 -9.04 -9.76 -3.40
N GLY A 183 -9.42 -8.56 -2.93
CA GLY A 183 -10.68 -7.94 -3.33
C GLY A 183 -10.78 -7.79 -4.86
N PRO A 184 -11.85 -8.25 -5.50
CA PRO A 184 -11.97 -8.17 -6.96
C PRO A 184 -12.21 -6.74 -7.46
N ASN A 185 -12.74 -5.86 -6.60
CA ASN A 185 -12.97 -4.43 -6.78
C ASN A 185 -12.75 -3.76 -5.42
N TRP A 186 -13.44 -2.65 -5.12
CA TRP A 186 -13.47 -2.02 -3.81
C TRP A 186 -13.63 -3.05 -2.70
N ASN A 187 -12.77 -2.95 -1.67
CA ASN A 187 -12.83 -3.87 -0.53
C ASN A 187 -13.99 -3.48 0.38
N ASN A 188 -14.07 -2.20 0.76
CA ASN A 188 -15.13 -1.69 1.62
C ASN A 188 -15.94 -0.57 0.98
N LEU A 189 -17.26 -0.66 1.07
CA LEU A 189 -18.17 0.44 0.80
C LEU A 189 -19.02 0.75 2.05
N VAL A 190 -18.91 1.96 2.57
CA VAL A 190 -19.77 2.48 3.63
C VAL A 190 -20.86 3.32 2.98
N TYR A 191 -22.07 2.78 2.92
CA TYR A 191 -23.17 3.36 2.16
C TYR A 191 -24.39 3.65 3.03
N GLN A 192 -24.88 4.89 3.00
CA GLN A 192 -26.08 5.32 3.75
C GLN A 192 -25.99 4.99 5.25
N SER A 193 -24.80 5.14 5.83
CA SER A 193 -24.50 4.63 7.17
C SER A 193 -24.03 5.73 8.11
N LYS A 194 -24.16 5.47 9.41
CA LYS A 194 -23.81 6.42 10.46
C LYS A 194 -23.05 5.76 11.61
N ASN A 195 -22.08 6.46 12.21
CA ASN A 195 -21.30 5.96 13.35
C ASN A 195 -20.62 4.62 13.02
N ILE A 196 -19.73 4.64 12.03
CA ILE A 196 -19.03 3.45 11.55
C ILE A 196 -17.56 3.54 11.93
N VAL A 197 -16.99 2.46 12.47
CA VAL A 197 -15.59 2.38 12.85
C VAL A 197 -14.92 1.20 12.16
N TYR A 198 -13.82 1.47 11.47
CA TYR A 198 -12.85 0.48 11.02
C TYR A 198 -11.55 0.66 11.81
N ASP A 199 -11.07 -0.40 12.46
CA ASP A 199 -9.86 -0.38 13.28
C ASP A 199 -8.97 -1.61 13.04
N ASN A 200 -7.69 -1.39 12.77
CA ASN A 200 -6.72 -2.48 12.56
C ASN A 200 -7.15 -3.48 11.47
N ILE A 201 -7.37 -2.95 10.26
CA ILE A 201 -7.66 -3.74 9.07
C ILE A 201 -6.39 -3.89 8.24
N ASN A 202 -6.15 -5.08 7.71
CA ASN A 202 -5.05 -5.34 6.79
C ASN A 202 -5.60 -5.70 5.41
N ILE A 203 -5.46 -4.79 4.45
CA ILE A 203 -5.94 -4.96 3.08
C ILE A 203 -4.75 -5.31 2.19
N ASN A 204 -4.84 -6.41 1.44
CA ASN A 204 -3.79 -6.83 0.52
C ASN A 204 -4.37 -7.40 -0.79
N ALA A 205 -4.36 -6.59 -1.84
CA ALA A 205 -4.68 -7.00 -3.20
C ALA A 205 -3.39 -7.13 -4.02
N LYS A 206 -2.94 -8.38 -4.24
CA LYS A 206 -1.72 -8.66 -5.00
C LYS A 206 -2.02 -9.57 -6.17
N SER A 207 -1.84 -9.06 -7.39
CA SER A 207 -1.94 -9.89 -8.58
C SER A 207 -0.75 -10.86 -8.68
N THR A 208 -1.02 -12.08 -9.13
CA THR A 208 -0.04 -13.11 -9.48
C THR A 208 0.25 -13.13 -10.98
N SER A 209 -0.38 -12.27 -11.77
CA SER A 209 -0.16 -12.12 -13.22
C SER A 209 0.47 -10.76 -13.56
N LYS A 210 0.63 -10.47 -14.85
CA LYS A 210 1.06 -9.15 -15.33
C LYS A 210 -0.03 -8.07 -15.18
N ASN A 211 -1.28 -8.46 -14.93
CA ASN A 211 -2.40 -7.55 -14.85
C ASN A 211 -2.49 -6.97 -13.44
N THR A 212 -2.62 -5.65 -13.33
CA THR A 212 -2.72 -4.95 -12.04
C THR A 212 -4.09 -5.20 -11.38
N ALA A 213 -4.13 -5.25 -10.04
CA ALA A 213 -5.36 -5.32 -9.26
C ALA A 213 -6.09 -3.96 -9.23
N LYS A 214 -6.67 -3.54 -10.37
CA LYS A 214 -7.28 -2.22 -10.54
C LYS A 214 -8.53 -2.02 -9.69
N ASN A 215 -8.78 -0.79 -9.24
CA ASN A 215 -9.98 -0.41 -8.48
C ASN A 215 -10.16 -1.25 -7.20
N THR A 216 -9.06 -1.62 -6.55
CA THR A 216 -9.09 -2.34 -5.28
C THR A 216 -9.06 -1.37 -4.11
N ASP A 217 -9.90 -0.35 -4.16
CA ASP A 217 -10.00 0.72 -3.17
C ASP A 217 -10.11 0.14 -1.75
N GLY A 218 -9.46 0.79 -0.78
CA GLY A 218 -9.51 0.35 0.62
C GLY A 218 -10.91 0.58 1.18
N TRP A 219 -11.33 1.86 1.20
CA TRP A 219 -12.67 2.27 1.60
C TRP A 219 -13.24 3.34 0.68
N ASP A 220 -14.49 3.14 0.28
CA ASP A 220 -15.35 4.16 -0.31
C ASP A 220 -16.44 4.55 0.68
N THR A 221 -16.60 5.84 0.94
CA THR A 221 -17.70 6.36 1.77
C THR A 221 -18.69 7.09 0.89
N TYR A 222 -19.97 6.75 0.98
CA TYR A 222 -21.03 7.35 0.18
C TYR A 222 -22.28 7.58 1.02
N ARG A 223 -22.83 8.81 0.99
CA ARG A 223 -24.03 9.20 1.77
C ARG A 223 -23.94 8.82 3.25
N SER A 224 -22.78 9.00 3.88
CA SER A 224 -22.50 8.50 5.22
C SER A 224 -21.95 9.58 6.15
N ASP A 225 -22.26 9.45 7.44
CA ASP A 225 -21.99 10.46 8.47
C ASP A 225 -21.26 9.83 9.67
N ASN A 226 -20.24 10.49 10.21
CA ASN A 226 -19.47 9.99 11.36
C ASN A 226 -18.83 8.62 11.09
N VAL A 227 -17.81 8.61 10.22
CA VAL A 227 -17.02 7.42 9.89
C VAL A 227 -15.59 7.60 10.39
N VAL A 228 -15.05 6.58 11.07
CA VAL A 228 -13.66 6.55 11.55
C VAL A 228 -12.95 5.36 10.93
N ILE A 229 -11.83 5.61 10.25
CA ILE A 229 -10.96 4.56 9.69
C ILE A 229 -9.58 4.76 10.30
N LYS A 230 -9.06 3.76 11.01
CA LYS A 230 -7.79 3.93 11.71
C LYS A 230 -6.92 2.68 11.84
N ASN A 231 -5.64 2.91 12.15
CA ASN A 231 -4.65 1.89 12.50
C ASN A 231 -4.48 0.77 11.47
N SER A 232 -4.66 1.07 10.19
CA SER A 232 -4.79 0.05 9.14
C SER A 232 -3.63 0.08 8.13
N VAL A 233 -3.38 -1.07 7.51
CA VAL A 233 -2.31 -1.25 6.51
C VAL A 233 -2.92 -1.69 5.19
N ILE A 234 -2.61 -0.99 4.12
CA ILE A 234 -3.26 -1.13 2.83
C ILE A 234 -2.20 -1.32 1.76
N ASN A 235 -2.29 -2.43 1.04
CA ASN A 235 -1.56 -2.69 -0.19
C ASN A 235 -2.58 -2.98 -1.29
N ASN A 236 -2.80 -2.02 -2.18
CA ASN A 236 -3.83 -2.12 -3.20
C ASN A 236 -3.38 -1.50 -4.54
N GLY A 237 -4.32 -1.37 -5.47
CA GLY A 237 -4.10 -0.77 -6.79
C GLY A 237 -5.04 0.40 -7.13
N ASP A 238 -5.61 1.06 -6.11
CA ASP A 238 -6.44 2.27 -6.27
C ASP A 238 -6.53 3.08 -4.96
N ASP A 239 -7.52 3.96 -4.79
CA ASP A 239 -7.66 4.85 -3.62
C ASP A 239 -7.50 4.10 -2.28
N CYS A 240 -6.74 4.68 -1.35
CA CYS A 240 -6.59 4.11 0.00
C CYS A 240 -7.90 4.36 0.76
N VAL A 241 -8.39 5.60 0.68
CA VAL A 241 -9.74 6.01 1.08
C VAL A 241 -10.28 6.98 0.04
N SER A 242 -11.53 6.77 -0.39
CA SER A 242 -12.26 7.63 -1.33
C SER A 242 -13.53 8.19 -0.68
N PHE A 243 -13.61 9.52 -0.58
CA PHE A 243 -14.78 10.21 -0.04
C PHE A 243 -15.73 10.57 -1.20
N LYS A 244 -16.72 9.72 -1.46
CA LYS A 244 -17.77 9.93 -2.48
C LYS A 244 -18.84 10.91 -1.98
N PRO A 245 -19.81 11.31 -2.81
CA PRO A 245 -20.77 12.33 -2.42
C PRO A 245 -21.58 12.02 -1.16
N ASN A 246 -21.89 13.09 -0.44
CA ASN A 246 -22.58 13.16 0.84
C ASN A 246 -21.86 12.40 1.96
N SER A 247 -20.54 12.55 1.99
CA SER A 247 -19.68 11.99 3.04
C SER A 247 -19.27 13.08 4.02
N THR A 248 -19.72 12.97 5.26
CA THR A 248 -19.56 14.03 6.28
C THR A 248 -19.02 13.52 7.60
N ASN A 249 -18.24 14.37 8.29
CA ASN A 249 -17.69 14.08 9.62
C ASN A 249 -16.85 12.79 9.61
N ILE A 250 -15.74 12.80 8.89
CA ILE A 250 -14.91 11.60 8.70
C ILE A 250 -13.53 11.83 9.27
N LEU A 251 -13.04 10.86 10.05
CA LEU A 251 -11.68 10.81 10.55
C LEU A 251 -10.95 9.60 9.96
N VAL A 252 -9.86 9.85 9.25
CA VAL A 252 -8.92 8.84 8.79
C VAL A 252 -7.60 9.05 9.53
N THR A 253 -7.08 8.05 10.24
CA THR A 253 -5.82 8.26 10.95
C THR A 253 -4.95 7.02 11.13
N ASN A 254 -3.62 7.23 11.15
CA ASN A 254 -2.64 6.17 11.36
C ASN A 254 -2.78 5.04 10.32
N LEU A 255 -2.74 5.43 9.04
CA LEU A 255 -2.79 4.50 7.92
C LEU A 255 -1.44 4.39 7.22
N MET A 256 -1.12 3.19 6.76
CA MET A 256 0.02 2.92 5.86
C MET A 256 -0.52 2.42 4.53
N CYS A 257 -0.48 3.28 3.51
CA CYS A 257 -1.01 3.01 2.18
C CYS A 257 0.15 2.77 1.19
N ASN A 258 0.13 1.64 0.49
CA ASN A 258 1.14 1.27 -0.51
C ASN A 258 0.49 0.88 -1.84
N GLY A 259 1.05 1.35 -2.97
CA GLY A 259 0.53 1.03 -4.31
C GLY A 259 -0.74 1.80 -4.71
N SER A 260 -1.19 2.71 -3.85
CA SER A 260 -2.51 3.31 -3.88
C SER A 260 -2.65 4.51 -4.84
N HIS A 261 -3.87 5.00 -5.06
CA HIS A 261 -4.15 6.30 -5.67
C HIS A 261 -4.38 7.43 -4.68
N GLY A 262 -4.10 7.21 -3.39
CA GLY A 262 -4.05 8.25 -2.37
C GLY A 262 -5.25 8.30 -1.43
N ILE A 263 -5.26 9.32 -0.57
CA ILE A 263 -6.44 9.70 0.21
C ILE A 263 -7.19 10.74 -0.61
N SER A 264 -8.33 10.34 -1.17
CA SER A 264 -8.99 11.05 -2.26
C SER A 264 -10.37 11.57 -1.85
N VAL A 265 -10.57 12.88 -1.95
CA VAL A 265 -11.92 13.47 -2.01
C VAL A 265 -12.44 13.34 -3.44
N GLY A 266 -13.56 12.63 -3.59
CA GLY A 266 -14.30 12.51 -4.85
C GLY A 266 -14.10 11.20 -5.63
N SER A 267 -14.39 11.18 -6.93
CA SER A 267 -14.75 12.34 -7.74
C SER A 267 -16.14 12.89 -7.41
N LEU A 268 -16.30 14.20 -7.57
CA LEU A 268 -17.54 14.94 -7.30
C LEU A 268 -17.99 15.71 -8.53
N GLY A 269 -19.28 16.03 -8.58
CA GLY A 269 -19.88 16.87 -9.61
C GLY A 269 -20.07 16.15 -10.95
N GLN A 270 -20.10 14.81 -10.99
CA GLN A 270 -20.15 14.07 -12.25
C GLN A 270 -21.48 14.26 -13.00
N TYR A 271 -22.61 14.26 -12.29
CA TYR A 271 -23.93 14.13 -12.90
C TYR A 271 -24.74 15.43 -12.86
N ALA A 272 -25.23 15.87 -14.02
CA ALA A 272 -26.12 17.02 -14.16
C ALA A 272 -27.27 17.00 -13.13
N GLY A 273 -27.53 18.16 -12.50
CA GLY A 273 -28.61 18.32 -11.53
C GLY A 273 -28.36 17.69 -10.16
N VAL A 274 -27.21 17.03 -9.97
CA VAL A 274 -26.78 16.52 -8.66
C VAL A 274 -25.86 17.54 -7.99
N TYR A 275 -26.08 17.74 -6.69
CA TYR A 275 -25.22 18.55 -5.84
C TYR A 275 -24.50 17.63 -4.84
N ASP A 276 -23.19 17.47 -5.02
CA ASP A 276 -22.37 16.54 -4.25
C ASP A 276 -21.70 17.27 -3.07
N ILE A 277 -21.72 16.67 -1.88
CA ILE A 277 -21.14 17.28 -0.67
C ILE A 277 -20.06 16.37 -0.08
N VAL A 278 -18.88 16.91 0.20
CA VAL A 278 -17.91 16.31 1.13
C VAL A 278 -17.51 17.37 2.14
N GLN A 279 -17.72 17.10 3.43
CA GLN A 279 -17.51 18.12 4.44
C GLN A 279 -17.03 17.57 5.78
N ASN A 280 -16.16 18.33 6.48
CA ASN A 280 -15.60 17.98 7.79
C ASN A 280 -14.84 16.64 7.72
N VAL A 281 -13.77 16.61 6.94
CA VAL A 281 -12.92 15.42 6.78
C VAL A 281 -11.53 15.73 7.31
N ALA A 282 -11.02 14.88 8.20
CA ALA A 282 -9.64 14.97 8.68
C ALA A 282 -8.91 13.66 8.37
N SER A 283 -7.82 13.75 7.62
CA SER A 283 -6.89 12.66 7.36
C SER A 283 -5.57 13.00 8.04
N ILE A 284 -5.20 12.25 9.08
CA ILE A 284 -4.10 12.61 9.98
C ILE A 284 -3.13 11.43 10.19
N ASN A 285 -1.83 11.68 10.12
CA ASN A 285 -0.79 10.66 10.32
C ASN A 285 -0.92 9.53 9.28
N ILE A 286 -0.61 9.85 8.03
CA ILE A 286 -0.75 8.95 6.89
C ILE A 286 0.63 8.72 6.27
N THR A 287 1.04 7.46 6.16
CA THR A 287 2.20 7.09 5.36
C THR A 287 1.73 6.63 3.99
N MET A 288 2.23 7.27 2.94
CA MET A 288 1.94 6.94 1.55
C MET A 288 3.22 6.46 0.86
N SER A 289 3.17 5.33 0.17
CA SER A 289 4.34 4.73 -0.48
C SER A 289 4.02 4.14 -1.85
N ASN A 290 4.89 4.39 -2.84
CA ASN A 290 4.76 3.82 -4.18
C ASN A 290 3.36 4.04 -4.77
N ALA A 291 2.84 5.25 -4.60
CA ALA A 291 1.44 5.59 -4.87
C ALA A 291 1.34 6.62 -5.99
N GLN A 292 0.21 6.66 -6.67
CA GLN A 292 -0.04 7.69 -7.68
C GLN A 292 -0.26 9.06 -7.02
N ASN A 293 -0.93 9.14 -5.87
CA ASN A 293 -1.18 10.41 -5.21
C ASN A 293 -1.07 10.27 -3.69
N GLY A 294 -0.76 11.38 -3.01
CA GLY A 294 -0.81 11.49 -1.56
C GLY A 294 -2.18 12.01 -1.12
N ALA A 295 -2.26 13.32 -0.86
CA ALA A 295 -3.50 14.03 -0.59
C ALA A 295 -4.13 14.52 -1.90
N ARG A 296 -5.36 14.05 -2.21
CA ARG A 296 -6.02 14.32 -3.49
C ARG A 296 -7.44 14.86 -3.33
N ILE A 297 -7.79 15.87 -4.11
CA ILE A 297 -9.18 16.32 -4.35
C ILE A 297 -9.44 16.32 -5.85
N LYS A 298 -10.51 15.63 -6.29
CA LYS A 298 -10.87 15.50 -7.72
C LYS A 298 -12.33 15.86 -7.97
N ALA A 299 -12.58 16.78 -8.91
CA ALA A 299 -13.91 17.21 -9.32
C ALA A 299 -14.04 17.24 -10.84
N TRP A 300 -15.19 16.80 -11.36
CA TRP A 300 -15.49 16.80 -12.78
C TRP A 300 -15.71 18.22 -13.32
N ALA A 301 -15.30 18.42 -14.56
CA ALA A 301 -15.61 19.57 -15.40
C ALA A 301 -16.20 19.11 -16.74
N GLY A 302 -16.57 20.04 -17.61
CA GLY A 302 -17.14 19.72 -18.91
C GLY A 302 -18.63 20.03 -19.02
N PRO A 303 -19.20 19.87 -20.23
CA PRO A 303 -20.61 20.16 -20.47
C PRO A 303 -21.51 19.17 -19.72
N GLY A 304 -22.56 19.68 -19.07
CA GLY A 304 -23.56 18.84 -18.41
C GLY A 304 -23.08 18.15 -17.13
N VAL A 305 -21.98 18.61 -16.53
CA VAL A 305 -21.58 18.15 -15.19
C VAL A 305 -22.50 18.69 -14.10
N GLY A 306 -22.48 18.03 -12.95
CA GLY A 306 -23.16 18.47 -11.73
C GLY A 306 -22.45 19.63 -11.06
N SER A 307 -22.72 19.78 -9.77
CA SER A 307 -22.11 20.80 -8.90
C SER A 307 -21.87 20.21 -7.52
N GLY A 308 -21.24 20.97 -6.61
CA GLY A 308 -21.02 20.47 -5.27
C GLY A 308 -20.17 21.38 -4.42
N ILE A 309 -19.81 20.87 -3.24
CA ILE A 309 -18.89 21.53 -2.31
C ILE A 309 -18.00 20.52 -1.59
N VAL A 310 -16.72 20.84 -1.54
CA VAL A 310 -15.72 20.27 -0.64
C VAL A 310 -15.39 21.35 0.39
N LYS A 311 -15.64 21.08 1.67
CA LYS A 311 -15.45 22.07 2.72
C LYS A 311 -14.84 21.51 4.00
N ASN A 312 -13.93 22.26 4.62
CA ASN A 312 -13.33 21.90 5.91
C ASN A 312 -12.69 20.50 5.82
N VAL A 313 -11.67 20.40 4.96
CA VAL A 313 -10.91 19.16 4.75
C VAL A 313 -9.46 19.39 5.14
N THR A 314 -8.95 18.54 6.03
CA THR A 314 -7.58 18.60 6.52
C THR A 314 -6.82 17.33 6.12
N PHE A 315 -5.67 17.52 5.49
CA PHE A 315 -4.64 16.52 5.28
C PHE A 315 -3.43 16.92 6.13
N GLN A 316 -3.17 16.18 7.20
CA GLN A 316 -2.16 16.54 8.19
C GLN A 316 -1.21 15.38 8.49
N ASP A 317 0.06 15.68 8.70
CA ASP A 317 1.09 14.71 9.10
C ASP A 317 1.22 13.57 8.06
N PHE A 318 1.36 13.92 6.79
CA PHE A 318 1.59 12.96 5.72
C PHE A 318 3.10 12.73 5.55
N PHE A 319 3.50 11.46 5.49
CA PHE A 319 4.84 11.05 5.09
C PHE A 319 4.79 10.27 3.79
N GLU A 320 5.41 10.82 2.75
CA GLU A 320 5.29 10.33 1.38
C GLU A 320 6.62 9.78 0.86
N THR A 321 6.59 8.61 0.22
CA THR A 321 7.78 8.03 -0.39
C THR A 321 7.47 7.49 -1.77
N ASN A 322 8.15 8.01 -2.78
CA ASN A 322 7.98 7.59 -4.16
C ASN A 322 6.50 7.72 -4.61
N VAL A 323 5.91 8.90 -4.39
CA VAL A 323 4.53 9.21 -4.77
C VAL A 323 4.49 10.08 -6.02
N ASP A 324 3.70 9.76 -7.05
CA ASP A 324 3.72 10.51 -8.31
C ASP A 324 3.28 11.98 -8.12
N ASN A 325 2.11 12.17 -7.49
CA ASN A 325 1.53 13.47 -7.19
C ASN A 325 1.26 13.60 -5.69
N PRO A 326 2.24 14.04 -4.87
CA PRO A 326 2.06 14.09 -3.42
C PRO A 326 0.84 14.89 -2.97
N ILE A 327 0.70 16.11 -3.50
CA ILE A 327 -0.46 16.97 -3.23
C ILE A 327 -1.13 17.32 -4.55
N ILE A 328 -2.42 17.05 -4.68
CA ILE A 328 -3.16 17.40 -5.91
C ILE A 328 -4.59 17.86 -5.64
N ILE A 329 -4.96 18.99 -6.25
CA ILE A 329 -6.34 19.39 -6.50
C ILE A 329 -6.51 19.39 -8.02
N ASP A 330 -7.51 18.65 -8.50
CA ASP A 330 -7.84 18.54 -9.92
C ASP A 330 -9.34 18.81 -10.14
N GLN A 331 -9.66 20.04 -10.51
CA GLN A 331 -11.01 20.43 -10.95
C GLN A 331 -11.24 20.25 -12.46
N CYS A 332 -10.40 19.47 -13.15
CA CYS A 332 -10.57 19.07 -14.55
C CYS A 332 -10.58 17.54 -14.68
N TYR A 333 -11.00 16.82 -13.64
CA TYR A 333 -10.88 15.37 -13.57
C TYR A 333 -11.59 14.69 -14.74
N GLU A 334 -10.90 13.76 -15.42
CA GLU A 334 -11.39 13.01 -16.59
C GLU A 334 -11.94 13.92 -17.73
N THR A 335 -11.47 15.16 -17.80
CA THR A 335 -11.92 16.19 -18.76
C THR A 335 -10.72 16.71 -19.57
N SER A 336 -10.87 16.94 -20.87
CA SER A 336 -9.79 17.54 -21.67
C SER A 336 -9.53 18.99 -21.23
N ALA A 337 -8.32 19.51 -21.46
CA ALA A 337 -7.97 20.88 -21.08
C ALA A 337 -8.86 21.91 -21.79
N GLU A 338 -9.21 21.67 -23.06
CA GLU A 338 -10.08 22.54 -23.85
C GLU A 338 -11.50 22.55 -23.28
N ALA A 339 -12.06 21.37 -23.00
CA ALA A 339 -13.40 21.25 -22.44
C ALA A 339 -13.48 21.79 -21.00
N CYS A 340 -12.42 21.64 -20.20
CA CYS A 340 -12.37 22.21 -18.85
C CYS A 340 -12.26 23.74 -18.90
N ALA A 341 -11.52 24.30 -19.86
CA ALA A 341 -11.42 25.75 -20.04
C ALA A 341 -12.75 26.37 -20.51
N GLU A 342 -13.48 25.70 -21.40
CA GLU A 342 -14.81 26.15 -21.86
C GLU A 342 -15.90 25.94 -20.81
N PHE A 343 -15.86 24.81 -20.10
CA PHE A 343 -16.85 24.40 -19.10
C PHE A 343 -16.17 24.02 -17.77
N PRO A 344 -15.69 25.00 -16.99
CA PRO A 344 -15.00 24.73 -15.72
C PRO A 344 -15.92 24.05 -14.69
N SER A 345 -15.35 23.28 -13.76
CA SER A 345 -16.09 22.55 -12.73
C SER A 345 -16.99 23.47 -11.91
N ASN A 346 -18.23 23.05 -11.63
CA ASN A 346 -19.15 23.79 -10.76
C ASN A 346 -19.01 23.43 -9.26
N THR A 347 -17.97 22.68 -8.90
CA THR A 347 -17.72 22.28 -7.51
C THR A 347 -16.93 23.37 -6.79
N TYR A 348 -17.38 23.80 -5.62
CA TYR A 348 -16.63 24.68 -4.75
C TYR A 348 -15.67 23.87 -3.88
N ILE A 349 -14.45 24.34 -3.68
CA ILE A 349 -13.45 23.75 -2.81
C ILE A 349 -12.98 24.85 -1.86
N GLU A 350 -13.34 24.75 -0.57
CA GLU A 350 -13.04 25.79 0.40
C GLU A 350 -12.61 25.25 1.77
N ASP A 351 -11.82 26.03 2.50
CA ASP A 351 -11.34 25.67 3.85
C ASP A 351 -10.60 24.31 3.80
N ILE A 352 -9.52 24.28 3.01
CA ILE A 352 -8.68 23.09 2.82
C ILE A 352 -7.34 23.33 3.48
N TRP A 353 -6.87 22.35 4.24
CA TRP A 353 -5.60 22.40 4.95
C TRP A 353 -4.71 21.26 4.51
N PHE A 354 -3.57 21.60 3.91
CA PHE A 354 -2.43 20.70 3.75
C PHE A 354 -1.39 21.14 4.77
N ASP A 355 -1.17 20.35 5.82
CA ASP A 355 -0.27 20.72 6.91
C ASP A 355 0.71 19.58 7.24
N ASN A 356 1.97 19.96 7.45
CA ASN A 356 3.05 19.03 7.81
C ASN A 356 3.13 17.79 6.88
N ILE A 357 3.26 18.04 5.58
CA ILE A 357 3.43 16.99 4.56
C ILE A 357 4.90 16.95 4.15
N SER A 358 5.53 15.78 4.23
CA SER A 358 6.96 15.62 3.95
C SER A 358 7.29 14.35 3.19
N GLY A 359 8.44 14.34 2.51
CA GLY A 359 8.96 13.15 1.84
C GLY A 359 9.35 13.35 0.38
N THR A 360 9.14 12.33 -0.45
CA THR A 360 9.63 12.30 -1.84
C THR A 360 8.53 11.96 -2.84
N SER A 361 8.50 12.71 -3.95
CA SER A 361 7.78 12.27 -5.13
C SER A 361 8.57 11.22 -5.91
N SER A 362 7.93 10.50 -6.84
CA SER A 362 8.58 9.50 -7.69
C SER A 362 9.41 10.14 -8.83
N GLY A 363 9.17 11.41 -9.12
CA GLY A 363 9.73 12.12 -10.27
C GLY A 363 9.03 11.85 -11.61
N SER A 364 7.93 11.09 -11.63
CA SER A 364 7.10 10.89 -12.84
C SER A 364 6.56 12.21 -13.38
N GLU A 365 6.17 13.13 -12.49
CA GLU A 365 5.80 14.52 -12.79
C GLU A 365 6.99 15.50 -12.70
N LYS A 366 8.20 14.99 -13.00
CA LYS A 366 9.47 15.73 -13.02
C LYS A 366 9.81 16.36 -11.67
N THR A 367 9.55 17.66 -11.51
CA THR A 367 9.84 18.42 -10.29
C THR A 367 8.57 18.92 -9.60
N VAL A 368 7.40 18.59 -10.13
CA VAL A 368 6.13 18.95 -9.53
C VAL A 368 5.89 18.02 -8.35
N VAL A 369 5.70 18.61 -7.17
CA VAL A 369 5.36 17.87 -5.92
C VAL A 369 4.01 18.29 -5.37
N ALA A 370 3.45 19.40 -5.87
CA ALA A 370 2.10 19.86 -5.58
C ALA A 370 1.50 20.49 -6.84
N SER A 371 0.28 20.10 -7.21
CA SER A 371 -0.48 20.66 -8.33
C SER A 371 -1.88 21.04 -7.88
N LEU A 372 -2.19 22.33 -7.85
CA LEU A 372 -3.47 22.84 -7.36
C LEU A 372 -4.25 23.49 -8.53
N SER A 373 -4.90 22.65 -9.33
CA SER A 373 -5.65 23.06 -10.51
C SER A 373 -7.10 23.39 -10.12
N CYS A 374 -7.38 24.69 -10.02
CA CYS A 374 -8.67 25.23 -9.62
C CYS A 374 -9.42 25.89 -10.78
N SER A 375 -10.74 25.74 -10.76
CA SER A 375 -11.67 26.44 -11.63
C SER A 375 -11.74 27.94 -11.28
N PRO A 376 -12.06 28.82 -12.25
CA PRO A 376 -12.11 30.27 -12.07
C PRO A 376 -13.25 30.73 -11.14
N ASP A 377 -13.40 32.05 -11.00
CA ASP A 377 -14.50 32.72 -10.28
C ASP A 377 -14.59 32.42 -8.77
N GLY A 378 -13.46 32.08 -8.15
CA GLY A 378 -13.40 31.81 -6.70
C GLY A 378 -13.95 30.44 -6.30
N ARG A 379 -14.03 29.48 -7.22
CA ARG A 379 -14.44 28.10 -6.93
C ARG A 379 -13.42 27.32 -6.09
N CYS A 380 -12.20 27.84 -5.96
CA CYS A 380 -11.31 27.51 -4.85
C CYS A 380 -11.12 28.73 -3.95
N GLY A 381 -11.30 28.55 -2.64
CA GLY A 381 -11.04 29.58 -1.63
C GLY A 381 -10.39 28.98 -0.39
N ASP A 382 -9.63 29.79 0.36
CA ASP A 382 -9.08 29.37 1.66
C ASP A 382 -8.33 28.01 1.62
N ILE A 383 -7.41 27.88 0.65
CA ILE A 383 -6.51 26.73 0.53
C ILE A 383 -5.22 27.05 1.27
N ASN A 384 -5.02 26.37 2.39
CA ASN A 384 -3.93 26.57 3.32
C ASN A 384 -2.86 25.50 3.11
N VAL A 385 -1.61 25.93 2.90
CA VAL A 385 -0.48 25.05 2.62
C VAL A 385 0.66 25.39 3.59
N ASN A 386 0.81 24.56 4.62
CA ASN A 386 1.68 24.82 5.77
C ASN A 386 2.70 23.69 5.94
N ASN A 387 3.95 24.06 6.27
CA ASN A 387 4.99 23.10 6.66
C ASN A 387 5.24 21.96 5.64
N ILE A 388 5.26 22.28 4.35
CA ILE A 388 5.48 21.29 3.28
C ILE A 388 6.97 21.10 3.00
N THR A 389 7.46 19.88 3.18
CA THR A 389 8.86 19.48 2.92
C THR A 389 8.90 18.30 1.94
N LEU A 390 8.51 18.56 0.69
CA LEU A 390 8.52 17.58 -0.40
C LEU A 390 9.68 17.83 -1.36
N SER A 391 10.12 16.77 -2.02
CA SER A 391 11.20 16.82 -3.02
C SER A 391 10.97 15.80 -4.11
N SER A 392 11.33 16.11 -5.35
CA SER A 392 11.06 15.25 -6.48
C SER A 392 12.11 14.16 -6.72
N THR A 393 13.27 14.29 -6.05
CA THR A 393 14.34 13.27 -6.01
C THR A 393 15.21 13.48 -4.76
N MET A 394 15.93 12.44 -4.34
CA MET A 394 17.05 12.58 -3.37
C MET A 394 18.11 13.59 -3.84
N THR A 395 18.24 13.76 -5.16
CA THR A 395 19.08 14.79 -5.78
C THR A 395 18.56 16.20 -5.51
N GLU A 396 17.24 16.42 -5.50
CA GLU A 396 16.65 17.71 -5.13
C GLU A 396 16.80 18.04 -3.64
N LEU A 397 16.63 17.05 -2.75
CA LEU A 397 16.99 17.17 -1.32
C LEU A 397 18.45 17.59 -1.12
N THR A 398 19.32 17.08 -1.98
CA THR A 398 20.76 17.37 -2.00
C THR A 398 21.07 18.75 -2.59
N TRP A 399 20.26 19.23 -3.54
CA TRP A 399 20.59 20.36 -4.40
C TRP A 399 19.92 21.69 -4.01
N LYS A 400 18.67 21.68 -3.52
CA LYS A 400 17.86 22.90 -3.42
C LYS A 400 17.50 23.38 -2.00
N ASN A 401 17.28 22.53 -1.00
CA ASN A 401 16.75 23.04 0.28
C ASN A 401 17.83 23.42 1.29
N TRP A 402 17.82 24.67 1.78
CA TRP A 402 17.97 25.04 3.19
C TRP A 402 16.77 25.93 3.57
N SER A 403 16.11 25.62 4.68
CA SER A 403 15.27 26.55 5.43
C SER A 403 16.16 27.29 6.44
N ILE A 404 16.57 28.52 6.13
CA ILE A 404 16.92 29.46 7.19
C ILE A 404 15.74 30.41 7.31
N THR A 405 15.00 30.29 8.42
CA THR A 405 14.08 31.33 8.87
C THR A 405 14.92 32.59 9.10
N ALA A 406 14.64 33.65 8.36
CA ALA A 406 15.30 34.94 8.55
C ALA A 406 14.78 35.63 9.81
N ASP A 407 15.08 35.07 10.99
CA ASP A 407 15.07 35.83 12.22
C ASP A 407 16.47 36.40 12.43
N ASN A 408 16.62 37.67 12.01
CA ASN A 408 17.63 38.66 12.42
C ASN A 408 18.14 39.52 11.23
N ALA A 409 17.26 40.33 10.66
CA ALA A 409 17.66 41.61 10.09
C ALA A 409 16.61 42.67 10.49
N LYS A 410 17.03 43.52 11.42
CA LYS A 410 16.21 44.51 12.13
C LYS A 410 15.57 45.54 11.20
N THR A 411 14.30 45.84 11.48
CA THR A 411 13.61 47.15 11.40
C THR A 411 14.26 48.28 10.59
N LYS A 412 13.52 48.79 9.60
CA LYS A 412 13.12 50.21 9.54
C LYS A 412 11.81 50.35 8.78
N GLN A 413 10.83 50.99 9.42
CA GLN A 413 9.65 51.58 8.78
C GLN A 413 10.08 52.56 7.69
N GLN A 414 9.38 52.57 6.54
CA GLN A 414 8.92 53.79 5.87
C GLN A 414 7.78 53.42 4.91
N SER A 415 6.89 54.38 4.73
CA SER A 415 5.56 54.41 4.16
C SER A 415 5.45 54.25 2.63
N ASP A 416 4.18 54.11 2.23
CA ASP A 416 3.54 54.55 0.99
C ASP A 416 3.15 53.50 -0.07
N ALA A 417 1.96 53.74 -0.60
CA ALA A 417 1.17 52.93 -1.52
C ALA A 417 1.72 52.98 -2.95
N ASP A 418 1.75 51.82 -3.63
CA ASP A 418 1.13 51.57 -4.94
C ASP A 418 1.62 50.24 -5.56
N SER A 419 0.68 49.59 -6.25
CA SER A 419 0.78 48.57 -7.31
C SER A 419 1.87 47.48 -7.32
N GLU A 420 1.37 46.25 -7.54
CA GLU A 420 1.94 45.19 -8.38
C GLU A 420 3.21 44.43 -7.95
N THR A 421 3.12 43.12 -8.19
CA THR A 421 4.14 42.08 -8.05
C THR A 421 4.41 41.56 -6.64
N GLY A 422 3.70 40.48 -6.30
CA GLY A 422 3.99 39.65 -5.14
C GLY A 422 5.44 39.15 -5.20
N ALA A 423 6.24 39.56 -4.21
CA ALA A 423 7.60 39.10 -4.03
C ALA A 423 7.60 37.57 -3.80
N ARG A 424 7.96 36.84 -4.86
CA ARG A 424 8.30 35.42 -4.82
C ARG A 424 9.42 35.24 -3.80
N LYS A 425 9.18 34.51 -2.71
CA LYS A 425 10.27 33.95 -1.89
C LYS A 425 11.06 33.01 -2.80
N GLU A 426 12.13 33.52 -3.42
CA GLU A 426 13.00 32.72 -4.26
C GLU A 426 13.83 31.75 -3.41
N SER A 427 13.71 30.47 -3.73
CA SER A 427 14.60 29.43 -3.23
C SER A 427 16.03 29.69 -3.73
N MET A 428 16.97 29.94 -2.82
CA MET A 428 18.37 30.16 -3.16
C MET A 428 19.12 28.82 -3.29
N LEU A 429 19.86 28.62 -4.39
CA LEU A 429 20.65 27.41 -4.62
C LEU A 429 21.79 27.29 -3.59
N ARG A 430 22.08 26.07 -3.10
CA ARG A 430 23.25 25.81 -2.24
C ARG A 430 24.56 26.24 -2.93
N PRO A 431 25.56 26.77 -2.20
CA PRO A 431 26.89 27.02 -2.72
C PRO A 431 27.49 25.78 -3.38
N ALA A 432 28.21 25.98 -4.48
CA ALA A 432 28.73 24.88 -5.31
C ALA A 432 29.58 23.87 -4.52
N TRP A 433 30.34 24.31 -3.51
CA TRP A 433 31.17 23.44 -2.68
C TRP A 433 30.35 22.48 -1.81
N GLN A 434 29.19 22.91 -1.28
CA GLN A 434 28.31 22.05 -0.48
C GLN A 434 27.61 21.01 -1.37
N ARG A 435 27.20 21.42 -2.58
CA ARG A 435 26.64 20.52 -3.58
C ARG A 435 27.65 19.48 -4.01
N ALA A 436 28.89 19.88 -4.29
CA ALA A 436 29.98 18.98 -4.62
C ALA A 436 30.27 17.99 -3.47
N ALA A 437 30.32 18.47 -2.22
CA ALA A 437 30.55 17.64 -1.06
C ALA A 437 29.44 16.59 -0.84
N LEU A 438 28.18 17.00 -0.95
CA LEU A 438 27.05 16.09 -0.74
C LEU A 438 26.91 15.08 -1.89
N SER A 439 27.16 15.49 -3.13
CA SER A 439 27.26 14.56 -4.27
C SER A 439 28.41 13.56 -4.11
N ALA A 440 29.59 14.02 -3.68
CA ALA A 440 30.73 13.16 -3.42
C ALA A 440 30.45 12.16 -2.28
N PHE A 441 29.76 12.60 -1.22
CA PHE A 441 29.32 11.73 -0.13
C PHE A 441 28.40 10.61 -0.64
N HIS A 442 27.32 10.95 -1.36
CA HIS A 442 26.39 9.94 -1.90
C HIS A 442 27.08 8.96 -2.84
N LEU A 443 27.96 9.43 -3.72
CA LEU A 443 28.74 8.56 -4.61
C LEU A 443 29.65 7.61 -3.81
N SER A 444 30.32 8.13 -2.78
CA SER A 444 31.24 7.34 -1.95
C SER A 444 30.50 6.27 -1.15
N VAL A 445 29.36 6.62 -0.54
CA VAL A 445 28.52 5.68 0.21
C VAL A 445 27.94 4.62 -0.73
N GLY A 446 27.40 5.02 -1.89
CA GLY A 446 26.84 4.11 -2.88
C GLY A 446 27.89 3.11 -3.41
N ALA A 447 29.07 3.61 -3.78
CA ALA A 447 30.19 2.77 -4.23
C ALA A 447 30.69 1.83 -3.11
N GLY A 448 30.78 2.34 -1.88
CA GLY A 448 31.18 1.54 -0.71
C GLY A 448 30.19 0.42 -0.40
N LEU A 449 28.88 0.71 -0.41
CA LEU A 449 27.83 -0.28 -0.19
C LEU A 449 27.83 -1.33 -1.30
N ALA A 450 27.96 -0.91 -2.57
CA ALA A 450 28.07 -1.82 -3.70
C ALA A 450 29.29 -2.75 -3.54
N ALA A 451 30.46 -2.21 -3.21
CA ALA A 451 31.67 -3.00 -2.96
C ALA A 451 31.48 -3.98 -1.80
N MET A 452 30.84 -3.57 -0.70
CA MET A 452 30.52 -4.45 0.43
C MET A 452 29.54 -5.56 0.03
N ILE A 453 28.52 -5.28 -0.79
CA ILE A 453 27.59 -6.29 -1.29
C ILE A 453 28.32 -7.26 -2.23
N PHE A 454 29.17 -6.77 -3.13
CA PHE A 454 29.95 -7.61 -4.04
C PHE A 454 30.92 -8.51 -3.27
N VAL A 455 31.62 -7.99 -2.27
CA VAL A 455 32.50 -8.75 -1.38
C VAL A 455 31.68 -9.74 -0.54
N GLY A 456 30.59 -9.28 0.07
CA GLY A 456 29.66 -10.02 0.93
C GLY A 456 28.92 -11.16 0.22
N ARG A 457 28.73 -11.06 -1.10
CA ARG A 457 28.14 -12.13 -1.93
C ARG A 457 29.18 -12.89 -2.73
N SER A 458 30.47 -12.58 -2.60
CA SER A 458 31.51 -13.27 -3.35
C SER A 458 31.59 -14.74 -2.94
N ARG A 459 31.35 -15.63 -3.90
CA ARG A 459 31.36 -17.09 -3.70
C ARG A 459 32.65 -17.74 -4.21
N VAL A 460 33.75 -17.00 -4.18
CA VAL A 460 35.06 -17.47 -4.66
C VAL A 460 35.89 -18.01 -3.50
N ILE A 461 36.43 -19.21 -3.66
CA ILE A 461 37.44 -19.78 -2.76
C ILE A 461 38.82 -19.42 -3.31
N ARG A 462 39.66 -18.80 -2.48
CA ARG A 462 41.04 -18.39 -2.80
C ARG A 462 42.06 -19.47 -2.47
N ARG A 463 41.86 -20.20 -1.37
CA ARG A 463 42.73 -21.32 -0.96
C ARG A 463 41.88 -22.47 -0.44
N LEU A 464 42.27 -23.69 -0.80
CA LEU A 464 41.67 -24.91 -0.31
C LEU A 464 42.79 -25.92 -0.01
N HIS A 465 42.86 -26.41 1.22
CA HIS A 465 43.85 -27.41 1.62
C HIS A 465 43.15 -28.58 2.29
N ILE A 466 43.50 -29.80 1.88
CA ILE A 466 43.15 -31.00 2.64
C ILE A 466 44.25 -31.22 3.67
N LEU A 467 43.88 -31.12 4.94
CA LEU A 467 44.81 -31.30 6.04
C LEU A 467 44.95 -32.79 6.39
N PRO A 468 46.17 -33.28 6.66
CA PRO A 468 46.42 -34.67 7.04
C PRO A 468 45.77 -35.01 8.38
N THR A 469 45.44 -36.29 8.58
CA THR A 469 44.60 -36.83 9.66
C THR A 469 45.22 -36.82 11.07
N ASN A 470 46.33 -36.12 11.30
CA ASN A 470 47.14 -36.29 12.52
C ASN A 470 47.32 -34.98 13.32
N SER A 471 46.23 -34.27 13.62
CA SER A 471 46.25 -33.25 14.68
C SER A 471 45.78 -33.88 16.00
N PRO A 472 46.59 -33.86 17.07
CA PRO A 472 46.20 -34.43 18.36
C PRO A 472 44.97 -33.69 18.92
N GLY A 473 43.87 -34.42 19.19
CA GLY A 473 42.71 -33.89 19.91
C GLY A 473 41.39 -33.74 19.14
N VAL A 474 41.32 -34.10 17.85
CA VAL A 474 40.05 -34.06 17.09
C VAL A 474 39.71 -35.45 16.52
N PRO A 475 38.64 -36.12 16.98
CA PRO A 475 38.25 -37.43 16.47
C PRO A 475 37.62 -37.32 15.06
N GLY A 476 38.25 -37.97 14.07
CA GLY A 476 37.58 -38.48 12.86
C GLY A 476 37.73 -37.70 11.55
N GLY A 477 38.60 -38.19 10.65
CA GLY A 477 38.59 -37.94 9.21
C GLY A 477 39.53 -36.84 8.69
N LYS A 478 39.78 -36.83 7.36
CA LYS A 478 40.50 -35.74 6.67
C LYS A 478 39.76 -34.42 6.92
N GLN A 479 40.50 -33.34 7.18
CA GLN A 479 39.93 -32.01 7.36
C GLN A 479 40.21 -31.15 6.12
N LEU A 480 39.37 -30.15 5.92
CA LEU A 480 39.42 -29.22 4.80
C LEU A 480 39.53 -27.80 5.36
N PHE A 481 40.63 -27.14 5.07
CA PHE A 481 40.78 -25.71 5.26
C PHE A 481 40.36 -25.00 3.99
N PHE A 482 39.46 -24.02 4.07
CA PHE A 482 39.17 -23.15 2.95
C PHE A 482 39.18 -21.67 3.35
N GLN A 483 39.64 -20.84 2.41
CA GLN A 483 39.70 -19.40 2.55
C GLN A 483 38.90 -18.76 1.42
N GLY A 484 37.79 -18.11 1.77
CA GLY A 484 37.00 -17.30 0.83
C GLY A 484 37.40 -15.83 0.84
N VAL A 485 36.66 -15.01 0.09
CA VAL A 485 36.88 -13.54 0.03
C VAL A 485 36.56 -12.84 1.35
N HIS A 486 35.81 -13.47 2.25
CA HIS A 486 35.48 -12.93 3.58
C HIS A 486 36.60 -13.07 4.61
N ASN A 487 37.60 -13.92 4.35
CA ASN A 487 38.65 -14.25 5.32
C ASN A 487 39.94 -13.56 4.88
N TRP A 488 40.43 -12.61 5.69
CA TRP A 488 41.58 -11.77 5.37
C TRP A 488 42.88 -12.36 5.95
N GLY A 489 44.01 -12.10 5.28
CA GLY A 489 45.33 -12.56 5.73
C GLY A 489 45.49 -14.08 5.69
N ALA A 490 45.93 -14.69 6.80
CA ALA A 490 46.12 -16.15 6.92
C ALA A 490 44.92 -16.88 7.56
N THR A 491 43.78 -16.20 7.74
CA THR A 491 42.61 -16.78 8.39
C THR A 491 41.77 -17.60 7.41
N GLY A 492 41.18 -18.70 7.88
CA GLY A 492 40.29 -19.54 7.08
C GLY A 492 39.46 -20.48 7.95
N THR A 493 38.53 -21.19 7.33
CA THR A 493 37.59 -22.07 8.05
C THR A 493 38.01 -23.53 7.84
N VAL A 494 38.08 -24.29 8.94
CA VAL A 494 38.41 -25.73 8.93
C VAL A 494 37.17 -26.55 9.22
N LEU A 495 36.89 -27.54 8.38
CA LEU A 495 35.71 -28.41 8.49
C LEU A 495 36.07 -29.86 8.14
N PRO A 496 35.28 -30.84 8.59
CA PRO A 496 35.43 -32.22 8.14
C PRO A 496 35.23 -32.34 6.62
N LEU A 497 36.15 -33.01 5.92
CA LEU A 497 36.06 -33.21 4.46
C LEU A 497 34.77 -33.93 4.05
N LYS A 498 34.22 -34.79 4.92
CA LYS A 498 32.97 -35.53 4.68
C LYS A 498 31.74 -34.63 4.47
N ASN A 499 31.78 -33.39 4.97
CA ASN A 499 30.69 -32.42 4.81
C ASN A 499 30.86 -31.55 3.54
N ALA A 500 31.86 -31.87 2.71
CA ALA A 500 32.24 -31.08 1.54
C ALA A 500 32.11 -31.90 0.25
N HIS A 501 31.33 -31.37 -0.69
CA HIS A 501 31.03 -32.02 -1.96
C HIS A 501 31.56 -31.18 -3.11
N LEU A 502 32.23 -31.83 -4.06
CA LEU A 502 32.59 -31.24 -5.35
C LEU A 502 31.61 -31.68 -6.42
N PHE A 503 31.38 -30.80 -7.38
CA PHE A 503 30.60 -31.07 -8.58
C PHE A 503 31.37 -30.52 -9.79
N PRO A 504 31.20 -31.13 -10.98
CA PRO A 504 31.64 -30.52 -12.22
C PRO A 504 31.11 -29.08 -12.32
N GLY A 505 31.97 -28.15 -12.72
CA GLY A 505 31.57 -26.79 -13.03
C GLY A 505 30.85 -26.69 -14.38
N ARG A 506 30.53 -25.46 -14.80
CA ARG A 506 29.84 -25.23 -16.08
C ARG A 506 30.71 -25.57 -17.29
N ASP A 507 32.03 -25.50 -17.13
CA ASP A 507 33.00 -25.82 -18.18
C ASP A 507 34.26 -26.54 -17.64
N ASP A 508 35.23 -26.75 -18.54
CA ASP A 508 36.51 -27.40 -18.27
C ASP A 508 37.47 -26.58 -17.39
N THR A 509 37.10 -25.37 -16.96
CA THR A 509 37.96 -24.44 -16.23
C THR A 509 37.57 -24.22 -14.76
N GLU A 510 36.49 -24.85 -14.28
CA GLU A 510 36.01 -24.69 -12.91
C GLU A 510 35.47 -25.98 -12.28
N VAL A 511 35.46 -26.01 -10.93
CA VAL A 511 34.65 -26.95 -10.13
C VAL A 511 33.77 -26.18 -9.16
N ILE A 512 32.61 -26.76 -8.86
CA ILE A 512 31.67 -26.25 -7.88
C ILE A 512 31.89 -26.96 -6.56
N PHE A 513 31.96 -26.19 -5.49
CA PHE A 513 32.14 -26.66 -4.13
C PHE A 513 30.89 -26.39 -3.29
N ARG A 514 30.40 -27.38 -2.56
CA ARG A 514 29.23 -27.26 -1.68
C ARG A 514 29.53 -27.81 -0.30
N LEU A 515 28.99 -27.13 0.70
CA LEU A 515 29.05 -27.56 2.09
C LEU A 515 27.67 -27.99 2.57
N GLU A 516 27.62 -29.14 3.24
CA GLU A 516 26.42 -29.62 3.89
C GLU A 516 25.95 -28.62 4.96
N GLY A 517 24.65 -28.32 5.00
CA GLY A 517 24.07 -27.32 5.90
C GLY A 517 24.29 -25.85 5.52
N ALA A 518 25.14 -25.54 4.54
CA ALA A 518 25.34 -24.17 4.07
C ALA A 518 24.40 -23.80 2.92
N ARG A 519 23.81 -22.59 2.97
CA ARG A 519 23.04 -22.02 1.85
C ARG A 519 24.00 -21.46 0.78
N GLY A 520 24.11 -22.19 -0.34
CA GLY A 520 24.81 -21.77 -1.56
C GLY A 520 25.89 -22.76 -2.03
N HIS A 521 26.57 -22.40 -3.11
CA HIS A 521 27.73 -23.09 -3.66
C HIS A 521 28.87 -22.09 -3.92
N TRP A 522 30.10 -22.58 -3.97
CA TRP A 522 31.30 -21.79 -4.23
C TRP A 522 31.97 -22.26 -5.51
N TRP A 523 32.69 -21.33 -6.15
CA TRP A 523 33.38 -21.55 -7.40
C TRP A 523 34.88 -21.63 -7.16
N ILE A 524 35.51 -22.61 -7.79
CA ILE A 524 36.95 -22.78 -7.80
C ILE A 524 37.40 -22.72 -9.26
N GLY A 525 38.02 -21.60 -9.64
CA GLY A 525 38.67 -21.47 -10.95
C GLY A 525 39.99 -22.25 -10.98
N LEU A 526 40.26 -22.91 -12.09
CA LEU A 526 41.42 -23.80 -12.29
C LEU A 526 42.41 -23.26 -13.34
N ASN A 527 42.19 -22.05 -13.83
CA ASN A 527 43.14 -21.37 -14.69
C ASN A 527 44.44 -21.09 -13.92
N GLY A 528 45.56 -21.53 -14.48
CA GLY A 528 46.87 -21.40 -13.83
C GLY A 528 47.19 -22.47 -12.77
N ALA A 529 46.32 -23.46 -12.58
CA ALA A 529 46.52 -24.53 -11.60
C ALA A 529 47.83 -25.29 -11.82
N ARG A 530 48.41 -25.74 -10.71
CA ARG A 530 49.61 -26.58 -10.69
C ARG A 530 49.29 -27.89 -9.99
N ILE A 531 49.93 -28.97 -10.45
CA ILE A 531 49.88 -30.28 -9.80
C ILE A 531 51.32 -30.68 -9.57
N ASN A 532 51.68 -30.93 -8.30
CA ASN A 532 53.06 -31.20 -7.88
C ASN A 532 54.07 -30.11 -8.33
N GLY A 533 53.65 -28.85 -8.35
CA GLY A 533 54.48 -27.71 -8.75
C GLY A 533 54.52 -27.40 -10.24
N GLU A 534 54.05 -28.31 -11.11
CA GLU A 534 54.00 -28.12 -12.56
C GLU A 534 52.68 -27.51 -13.01
N LYS A 535 52.74 -26.53 -13.92
CA LYS A 535 51.53 -25.91 -14.49
C LYS A 535 50.81 -26.91 -15.40
N VAL A 536 49.53 -27.12 -15.14
CA VAL A 536 48.67 -28.00 -15.93
C VAL A 536 47.57 -27.19 -16.61
N ASN A 537 46.94 -27.76 -17.65
CA ASN A 537 45.74 -27.15 -18.21
C ASN A 537 44.55 -27.32 -17.25
N ALA A 538 43.59 -26.41 -17.32
CA ALA A 538 42.47 -26.35 -16.37
C ALA A 538 41.62 -27.63 -16.39
N LYS A 539 41.42 -28.24 -17.58
CA LYS A 539 40.71 -29.51 -17.77
C LYS A 539 41.36 -30.66 -16.99
N ARG A 540 42.68 -30.79 -17.10
CA ARG A 540 43.46 -31.81 -16.40
C ARG A 540 43.40 -31.59 -14.88
N ALA A 541 43.54 -30.35 -14.44
CA ALA A 541 43.39 -30.00 -13.02
C ALA A 541 42.00 -30.39 -12.49
N ARG A 542 40.95 -30.09 -13.25
CA ARG A 542 39.57 -30.41 -12.89
C ARG A 542 39.37 -31.91 -12.75
N ASP A 543 39.78 -32.66 -13.77
CA ASP A 543 39.59 -34.11 -13.82
C ASP A 543 40.35 -34.80 -12.67
N GLU A 544 41.60 -34.40 -12.39
CA GLU A 544 42.38 -34.94 -11.28
C GLU A 544 41.76 -34.59 -9.91
N MET A 545 41.24 -33.37 -9.75
CA MET A 545 40.57 -32.93 -8.53
C MET A 545 39.25 -33.67 -8.27
N LEU A 546 38.44 -33.90 -9.30
CA LEU A 546 37.19 -34.67 -9.22
C LEU A 546 37.47 -36.15 -8.89
N VAL A 547 38.49 -36.74 -9.50
CA VAL A 547 38.92 -38.12 -9.21
C VAL A 547 39.39 -38.24 -7.76
N ALA A 548 40.15 -37.27 -7.23
CA ALA A 548 40.56 -37.25 -5.83
C ALA A 548 39.38 -37.17 -4.86
N TRP A 549 38.24 -36.63 -5.30
CA TRP A 549 36.97 -36.59 -4.57
C TRP A 549 36.06 -37.81 -4.78
N GLY A 550 36.53 -38.83 -5.52
CA GLY A 550 35.79 -40.06 -5.77
C GLY A 550 34.74 -39.96 -6.88
N ILE A 551 34.78 -38.91 -7.70
CA ILE A 551 33.82 -38.65 -8.78
C ILE A 551 34.38 -39.24 -10.09
N LYS A 552 33.55 -40.02 -10.81
CA LYS A 552 33.96 -40.68 -12.06
C LYS A 552 34.20 -39.66 -13.17
N LYS A 553 35.29 -39.85 -13.92
CA LYS A 553 35.66 -39.03 -15.07
C LYS A 553 34.56 -39.05 -16.13
N GLY A 554 34.09 -37.87 -16.57
CA GLY A 554 33.06 -37.74 -17.61
C GLY A 554 31.61 -37.84 -17.14
N SER A 555 31.33 -37.66 -15.84
CA SER A 555 29.94 -37.50 -15.37
C SER A 555 29.38 -36.15 -15.85
N GLU A 556 28.31 -36.20 -16.65
CA GLU A 556 27.59 -35.02 -17.13
C GLU A 556 26.92 -34.26 -15.96
N VAL A 557 26.82 -32.94 -16.13
CA VAL A 557 26.12 -32.03 -15.21
C VAL A 557 24.65 -32.47 -15.14
N GLN A 558 24.20 -33.06 -14.03
CA GLN A 558 22.77 -33.24 -13.82
C GLN A 558 22.12 -31.88 -13.55
N ASP A 559 21.17 -31.54 -14.41
CA ASP A 559 20.34 -30.33 -14.40
C ASP A 559 19.87 -29.95 -12.99
N GLY A 560 20.10 -28.68 -12.64
CA GLY A 560 19.68 -28.12 -11.36
C GLY A 560 20.30 -26.76 -11.02
N ILE A 561 21.21 -26.24 -11.86
CA ILE A 561 21.81 -24.91 -11.70
C ILE A 561 21.51 -24.06 -12.95
N GLU A 562 20.23 -23.95 -13.31
CA GLU A 562 19.80 -22.96 -14.30
C GLU A 562 19.45 -21.63 -13.62
N GLY A 563 19.92 -20.55 -14.25
CA GLY A 563 19.25 -19.25 -14.17
C GLY A 563 19.83 -18.25 -13.17
N ARG A 564 21.03 -17.73 -13.48
CA ARG A 564 21.50 -16.33 -13.33
C ARG A 564 23.03 -16.36 -13.27
N TRP A 565 23.69 -15.41 -13.94
CA TRP A 565 25.14 -15.13 -13.91
C TRP A 565 26.01 -15.81 -15.00
N THR A 566 26.44 -15.00 -15.96
CA THR A 566 27.17 -15.39 -17.18
C THR A 566 28.70 -15.25 -17.10
N ALA A 567 29.28 -14.74 -16.01
CA ALA A 567 30.74 -14.76 -15.80
C ALA A 567 31.12 -14.48 -14.32
N GLY A 568 32.13 -15.18 -13.81
CA GLY A 568 32.82 -14.89 -12.55
C GLY A 568 34.28 -14.49 -12.80
N PRO A 569 34.96 -13.79 -11.87
CA PRO A 569 36.33 -13.34 -12.09
C PRO A 569 37.30 -14.53 -12.17
N ILE A 570 38.16 -14.52 -13.19
CA ILE A 570 39.27 -15.47 -13.33
C ILE A 570 40.34 -15.10 -12.29
N MET A 571 40.68 -16.04 -11.41
CA MET A 571 41.72 -15.87 -10.39
C MET A 571 42.88 -16.82 -10.70
N ASP A 572 44.12 -16.33 -10.62
CA ASP A 572 45.32 -17.17 -10.67
C ASP A 572 45.45 -17.93 -9.35
N ASN A 573 45.00 -19.18 -9.34
CA ASN A 573 45.11 -20.03 -8.16
C ASN A 573 46.39 -20.87 -8.24
N ALA A 574 47.32 -20.65 -7.32
CA ALA A 574 48.44 -21.56 -7.06
C ALA A 574 47.91 -22.72 -6.21
N TRP A 575 47.65 -23.86 -6.85
CA TRP A 575 47.36 -25.14 -6.19
C TRP A 575 48.64 -25.90 -5.88
#